data_AF-A0A223KY98-F1
#
_entry.id   AF-A0A223KY98-F1
#
_cell.length_a   1.000
_cell.length_b   1.000
_cell.length_c   1.000
_cell.angle_alpha   90.00
_cell.angle_beta   90.00
_cell.angle_gamma   90.00
#
_symmetry.space_group_name_H-M   'P 1'
#
loop_
_entity.id
_entity.type
_entity.pdbx_description
1 polymer ?
#
loop_
_entity_poly.entity_id
_entity_poly.type
_entity_poly.pdbx_seq_one_letter_code
_entity_poly.pdbx_strand_id
1 'polypeptide(L)'
;MVKSQTQQVERFLMETVENLNTFLNNTTVPTLLKETEASQPYVELLLANMRRLAVFCDEGHQACRVIIKENPFRKAAAEKILYSIYHQCIEEFFSPKNDAWYEDSRAAYTGKNAIKFHEAPPESIQKLVQTLESGFQAIREELEYYETDYRTKMIQSQ
;
A
#
# COMPACT_ATOMS: atom_id res chain seq x y z
N MET A 1 8.50 -21.36 -3.21
CA MET A 1 8.87 -19.96 -2.92
C MET A 1 7.76 -19.01 -3.35
N VAL A 2 7.60 -18.70 -4.65
CA VAL A 2 6.58 -17.72 -5.15
C VAL A 2 5.17 -17.95 -4.58
N LYS A 3 4.65 -19.19 -4.57
CA LYS A 3 3.31 -19.46 -4.01
C LYS A 3 3.17 -19.06 -2.53
N SER A 4 4.19 -19.31 -1.71
CA SER A 4 4.18 -18.95 -0.28
C SER A 4 4.22 -17.44 -0.10
N GLN A 5 5.01 -16.76 -0.91
CA GLN A 5 5.10 -15.30 -0.93
C GLN A 5 3.79 -14.66 -1.38
N THR A 6 3.15 -15.20 -2.43
CA THR A 6 1.81 -14.77 -2.84
C THR A 6 0.78 -14.93 -1.72
N GLN A 7 0.85 -16.01 -0.95
CA GLN A 7 -0.02 -16.21 0.23
C GLN A 7 0.26 -15.21 1.37
N GLN A 8 1.51 -14.80 1.57
CA GLN A 8 1.87 -13.78 2.55
C GLN A 8 1.34 -12.41 2.14
N VAL A 9 1.55 -12.03 0.88
CA VAL A 9 1.03 -10.77 0.31
C VAL A 9 -0.49 -10.76 0.33
N GLU A 10 -1.15 -11.87 0.01
CA GLU A 10 -2.61 -11.99 0.06
C GLU A 10 -3.20 -11.68 1.44
N ARG A 11 -2.59 -12.23 2.50
CA ARG A 11 -2.99 -11.97 3.90
C ARG A 11 -2.74 -10.51 4.30
N PHE A 12 -1.57 -9.97 3.96
CA PHE A 12 -1.26 -8.57 4.22
C PHE A 12 -2.27 -7.62 3.55
N LEU A 13 -2.61 -7.88 2.29
CA LEU A 13 -3.58 -7.05 1.56
C LEU A 13 -4.98 -7.17 2.16
N MET A 14 -5.39 -8.38 2.57
CA MET A 14 -6.66 -8.59 3.27
C MET A 14 -6.74 -7.73 4.54
N GLU A 15 -5.75 -7.83 5.43
CA GLU A 15 -5.69 -7.06 6.68
C GLU A 15 -5.64 -5.55 6.42
N THR A 16 -4.91 -5.12 5.38
CA THR A 16 -4.83 -3.71 4.97
C THR A 16 -6.20 -3.18 4.51
N VAL A 17 -6.90 -3.94 3.67
CA VAL A 17 -8.25 -3.60 3.18
C VAL A 17 -9.23 -3.52 4.34
N GLU A 18 -9.17 -4.46 5.29
CA GLU A 18 -10.02 -4.42 6.49
C GLU A 18 -9.79 -3.17 7.33
N ASN A 19 -8.52 -2.80 7.59
CA ASN A 19 -8.18 -1.58 8.33
C ASN A 19 -8.63 -0.30 7.61
N LEU A 20 -8.34 -0.19 6.31
CA LEU A 20 -8.73 0.96 5.50
C LEU A 20 -10.25 1.11 5.43
N ASN A 21 -10.98 0.02 5.15
CA ASN A 21 -12.44 0.07 5.07
C ASN A 21 -13.09 0.35 6.42
N THR A 22 -12.55 -0.19 7.52
CA THR A 22 -13.04 0.12 8.87
C THR A 22 -12.92 1.61 9.14
N PHE A 23 -11.78 2.22 8.81
CA PHE A 23 -11.59 3.67 8.96
C PHE A 23 -12.53 4.47 8.05
N LEU A 24 -12.56 4.15 6.75
CA LEU A 24 -13.31 4.88 5.73
C LEU A 24 -14.83 4.83 5.96
N ASN A 25 -15.35 3.71 6.45
CA ASN A 25 -16.78 3.54 6.73
C ASN A 25 -17.26 4.33 7.95
N ASN A 26 -16.37 4.76 8.83
CA ASN A 26 -16.69 5.44 10.08
C ASN A 26 -16.24 6.91 10.11
N THR A 27 -15.84 7.46 8.97
CA THR A 27 -15.16 8.76 8.87
C THR A 27 -15.80 9.67 7.83
N THR A 28 -15.85 10.98 8.13
CA THR A 28 -16.31 12.02 7.20
C THR A 28 -15.33 13.20 7.19
N VAL A 29 -15.37 14.05 6.14
CA VAL A 29 -14.50 15.25 6.09
C VAL A 29 -14.77 16.19 7.28
N PRO A 30 -16.03 16.50 7.67
CA PRO A 30 -16.27 17.35 8.83
C PRO A 30 -15.81 16.78 10.17
N THR A 31 -15.73 15.46 10.34
CA THR A 31 -15.18 14.86 11.56
C THR A 31 -13.67 14.99 11.59
N LEU A 32 -13.00 14.77 10.47
CA LEU A 32 -11.55 14.90 10.34
C LEU A 32 -11.06 16.33 10.54
N LEU A 33 -11.81 17.33 10.05
CA LEU A 33 -11.47 18.74 10.23
C LEU A 33 -11.54 19.22 11.69
N LYS A 34 -12.12 18.43 12.60
CA LYS A 34 -12.09 18.75 14.04
C LYS A 34 -10.79 18.28 14.71
N GLU A 35 -10.01 17.45 14.03
CA GLU A 35 -8.79 16.84 14.56
C GLU A 35 -7.52 17.56 14.09
N THR A 36 -7.66 18.57 13.23
CA THR A 36 -6.52 19.26 12.63
C THR A 36 -6.85 20.70 12.22
N GLU A 37 -5.81 21.51 12.12
CA GLU A 37 -5.82 22.85 11.52
C GLU A 37 -5.50 22.83 10.01
N ALA A 38 -5.28 21.64 9.42
CA ALA A 38 -5.02 21.53 7.99
C ALA A 38 -6.21 21.98 7.14
N SER A 39 -5.89 22.42 5.92
CA SER A 39 -6.88 22.87 4.97
C SER A 39 -7.85 21.75 4.57
N GLN A 40 -9.13 22.10 4.37
CA GLN A 40 -10.13 21.15 3.89
C GLN A 40 -9.73 20.44 2.59
N PRO A 41 -9.19 21.13 1.56
CA PRO A 41 -8.70 20.47 0.35
C PRO A 41 -7.63 19.41 0.63
N TYR A 42 -6.73 19.67 1.59
CA TYR A 42 -5.71 18.70 1.95
C TYR A 42 -6.30 17.49 2.69
N VAL A 43 -7.24 17.69 3.61
CA VAL A 43 -7.95 16.58 4.27
C VAL A 43 -8.74 15.73 3.26
N GLU A 44 -9.39 16.36 2.29
CA GLU A 44 -10.07 15.67 1.19
C GLU A 44 -9.10 14.87 0.31
N LEU A 45 -7.92 15.43 0.02
CA LEU A 45 -6.86 14.75 -0.72
C LEU A 45 -6.33 13.52 0.03
N LEU A 46 -6.09 13.63 1.35
CA LEU A 46 -5.68 12.48 2.18
C LEU A 46 -6.74 11.38 2.14
N LEU A 47 -8.00 11.74 2.31
CA LEU A 47 -9.10 10.77 2.31
C LEU A 47 -9.30 10.13 0.92
N ALA A 48 -9.11 10.89 -0.15
CA ALA A 48 -9.13 10.36 -1.52
C ALA A 48 -8.01 9.34 -1.75
N ASN A 49 -6.81 9.56 -1.20
CA ASN A 49 -5.71 8.59 -1.30
C ASN A 49 -6.00 7.32 -0.51
N MET A 50 -6.55 7.40 0.70
CA MET A 50 -6.92 6.21 1.47
C MET A 50 -7.94 5.35 0.72
N ARG A 51 -8.92 5.98 0.05
CA ARG A 51 -9.88 5.26 -0.80
C ARG A 51 -9.20 4.59 -2.00
N ARG A 52 -8.29 5.29 -2.67
CA ARG A 52 -7.54 4.73 -3.80
C ARG A 52 -6.70 3.53 -3.36
N LEU A 53 -5.99 3.65 -2.24
CA LEU A 53 -5.19 2.57 -1.68
C LEU A 53 -6.06 1.36 -1.33
N ALA A 54 -7.24 1.58 -0.73
CA ALA A 54 -8.18 0.50 -0.42
C ALA A 54 -8.60 -0.27 -1.68
N VAL A 55 -8.88 0.42 -2.78
CA VAL A 55 -9.22 -0.20 -4.07
C VAL A 55 -8.05 -1.02 -4.61
N PHE A 56 -6.84 -0.45 -4.67
CA PHE A 56 -5.68 -1.16 -5.17
C PHE A 56 -5.33 -2.40 -4.33
N CYS A 57 -5.41 -2.29 -3.01
CA CYS A 57 -5.16 -3.41 -2.13
C CYS A 57 -6.22 -4.51 -2.27
N ASP A 58 -7.50 -4.17 -2.47
CA ASP A 58 -8.56 -5.16 -2.70
C ASP A 58 -8.38 -5.88 -4.04
N GLU A 59 -8.10 -5.14 -5.12
CA GLU A 59 -7.79 -5.72 -6.43
C GLU A 59 -6.58 -6.68 -6.34
N GLY A 60 -5.51 -6.27 -5.65
CA GLY A 60 -4.34 -7.10 -5.40
C GLY A 60 -4.66 -8.35 -4.57
N HIS A 61 -5.46 -8.20 -3.52
CA HIS A 61 -5.91 -9.31 -2.67
C HIS A 61 -6.67 -10.35 -3.50
N GLN A 62 -7.65 -9.92 -4.30
CA GLN A 62 -8.41 -10.84 -5.14
C GLN A 62 -7.54 -11.52 -6.19
N ALA A 63 -6.63 -10.77 -6.83
CA ALA A 63 -5.70 -11.34 -7.80
C ALA A 63 -4.82 -12.44 -7.19
N CYS A 64 -4.25 -12.21 -6.01
CA CYS A 64 -3.49 -13.20 -5.26
C CYS A 64 -4.37 -14.43 -4.91
N ARG A 65 -5.58 -14.19 -4.40
CA ARG A 65 -6.50 -15.26 -3.99
C ARG A 65 -6.91 -16.16 -5.15
N VAL A 66 -7.12 -15.59 -6.34
CA VAL A 66 -7.41 -16.34 -7.57
C VAL A 66 -6.21 -17.19 -7.97
N ILE A 67 -5.01 -16.61 -8.10
CA ILE A 67 -3.84 -17.34 -8.61
C ILE A 67 -3.36 -18.44 -7.64
N ILE A 68 -3.52 -18.27 -6.33
CA ILE A 68 -3.17 -19.30 -5.33
C ILE A 68 -4.01 -20.58 -5.51
N LYS A 69 -5.27 -20.43 -5.93
CA LYS A 69 -6.24 -21.52 -6.12
C LYS A 69 -6.12 -22.22 -7.47
N GLU A 70 -5.44 -21.63 -8.45
CA GLU A 70 -5.24 -22.28 -9.75
C GLU A 70 -4.41 -23.57 -9.63
N ASN A 71 -4.79 -24.57 -10.43
CA ASN A 71 -4.10 -25.85 -10.53
C ASN A 71 -3.95 -26.25 -12.02
N PRO A 72 -2.72 -26.32 -12.56
CA PRO A 72 -1.44 -26.10 -11.88
C PRO A 72 -1.23 -24.62 -11.52
N PHE A 73 -0.50 -24.37 -10.43
CA PHE A 73 -0.13 -23.01 -10.03
C PHE A 73 0.78 -22.36 -11.10
N ARG A 74 0.34 -21.24 -11.66
CA ARG A 74 1.06 -20.55 -12.75
C ARG A 74 2.05 -19.54 -12.19
N LYS A 75 3.29 -19.99 -11.96
CA LYS A 75 4.38 -19.18 -11.38
C LYS A 75 4.55 -17.80 -12.05
N ALA A 76 4.71 -17.75 -13.37
CA ALA A 76 4.95 -16.50 -14.09
C ALA A 76 3.80 -15.48 -13.97
N ALA A 77 2.55 -15.96 -13.87
CA ALA A 77 1.39 -15.09 -13.65
C ALA A 77 1.38 -14.53 -12.22
N ALA A 78 1.75 -15.34 -11.22
CA ALA A 78 1.90 -14.88 -9.85
C ALA A 78 3.00 -13.80 -9.71
N GLU A 79 4.15 -13.99 -10.36
CA GLU A 79 5.24 -12.99 -10.37
C GLU A 79 4.78 -11.66 -10.98
N LYS A 80 3.98 -11.71 -12.05
CA LYS A 80 3.37 -10.50 -12.66
C LYS A 80 2.40 -9.79 -11.70
N ILE A 81 1.58 -10.55 -10.97
CA ILE A 81 0.65 -10.00 -9.97
C ILE A 81 1.45 -9.31 -8.85
N LEU A 82 2.49 -9.96 -8.33
CA LEU A 82 3.34 -9.40 -7.29
C LEU A 82 4.05 -8.12 -7.74
N TYR A 83 4.54 -8.09 -8.98
CA TYR A 83 5.10 -6.88 -9.59
C TYR A 83 4.07 -5.73 -9.65
N SER A 84 2.83 -6.03 -10.04
CA SER A 84 1.74 -5.04 -10.07
C SER A 84 1.43 -4.49 -8.68
N ILE A 85 1.35 -5.36 -7.68
CA ILE A 85 1.08 -4.99 -6.28
C ILE A 85 2.18 -4.08 -5.73
N TYR A 86 3.45 -4.39 -6.02
CA TYR A 86 4.57 -3.54 -5.63
C TYR A 86 4.37 -2.10 -6.12
N HIS A 87 4.05 -1.91 -7.40
CA HIS A 87 3.92 -0.56 -7.95
C HIS A 87 2.59 0.14 -7.66
N GLN A 88 1.49 -0.61 -7.54
CA GLN A 88 0.15 -0.02 -7.37
C GLN A 88 -0.24 0.14 -5.90
N CYS A 89 0.25 -0.73 -5.02
CA CYS A 89 -0.06 -0.66 -3.59
C CYS A 89 1.12 -0.11 -2.80
N ILE A 90 2.29 -0.74 -2.93
CA ILE A 90 3.42 -0.46 -2.04
C ILE A 90 4.03 0.90 -2.34
N GLU A 91 4.42 1.15 -3.59
CA GLU A 91 4.98 2.44 -3.98
C GLU A 91 3.96 3.59 -3.85
N GLU A 92 2.67 3.37 -4.14
CA GLU A 92 1.63 4.40 -3.93
C GLU A 92 1.47 4.75 -2.43
N PHE A 93 1.72 3.81 -1.51
CA PHE A 93 1.71 4.10 -0.08
C PHE A 93 2.91 4.95 0.36
N PHE A 94 4.11 4.76 -0.20
CA PHE A 94 5.29 5.54 0.19
C PHE A 94 5.42 6.85 -0.58
N SER A 95 4.95 6.88 -1.84
CA SER A 95 5.05 8.03 -2.74
C SER A 95 3.77 8.15 -3.59
N PRO A 96 2.65 8.62 -2.99
CA PRO A 96 1.39 8.77 -3.71
C PRO A 96 1.53 9.78 -4.86
N LYS A 97 0.99 9.44 -6.04
CA LYS A 97 1.16 10.24 -7.28
C LYS A 97 0.63 11.67 -7.23
N ASN A 98 -0.29 11.94 -6.30
CA ASN A 98 -0.90 13.26 -6.11
C ASN A 98 -0.24 14.04 -4.97
N ASP A 99 0.90 13.58 -4.48
CA ASP A 99 1.71 14.26 -3.46
C ASP A 99 0.95 14.54 -2.16
N ALA A 100 0.11 13.60 -1.73
CA ALA A 100 -0.60 13.70 -0.46
C ALA A 100 0.32 13.63 0.77
N TRP A 101 1.42 12.90 0.66
CA TRP A 101 2.49 12.78 1.64
C TRP A 101 3.73 12.26 0.91
N TYR A 102 4.87 12.23 1.61
CA TYR A 102 6.13 11.74 1.05
C TYR A 102 6.91 10.90 2.05
N GLU A 103 7.82 10.09 1.55
CA GLU A 103 8.71 9.26 2.34
C GLU A 103 10.00 10.03 2.72
N ASP A 104 10.33 10.07 4.01
CA ASP A 104 11.67 10.38 4.50
C ASP A 104 12.50 9.09 4.52
N SER A 105 13.25 8.86 3.45
CA SER A 105 14.08 7.66 3.25
C SER A 105 15.13 7.43 4.33
N ARG A 106 15.45 8.43 5.17
CA ARG A 106 16.40 8.29 6.28
C ARG A 106 15.75 7.73 7.54
N ALA A 107 14.42 7.72 7.63
CA ALA A 107 13.70 7.26 8.81
C ALA A 107 13.86 5.75 9.05
N ALA A 108 14.08 4.97 7.99
CA ALA A 108 14.33 3.53 8.04
C ALA A 108 15.50 3.15 8.98
N TYR A 109 16.51 4.02 9.11
CA TYR A 109 17.67 3.80 9.98
C TYR A 109 17.43 4.14 11.46
N THR A 110 16.29 4.76 11.78
CA THR A 110 16.01 5.29 13.13
C THR A 110 14.82 4.64 13.82
N GLY A 111 14.15 3.69 13.15
CA GLY A 111 12.92 3.07 13.66
C GLY A 111 11.74 4.05 13.78
N LYS A 112 11.80 5.18 13.07
CA LYS A 112 10.75 6.18 13.02
C LYS A 112 9.89 5.96 11.78
N ASN A 113 8.63 6.40 11.84
CA ASN A 113 7.76 6.47 10.67
C ASN A 113 8.38 7.34 9.56
N ALA A 114 8.51 6.74 8.39
CA ALA A 114 9.05 7.33 7.17
C ALA A 114 8.06 8.27 6.51
N ILE A 115 6.75 8.06 6.66
CA ILE A 115 5.76 8.95 6.04
C ILE A 115 5.75 10.33 6.71
N LYS A 116 5.84 11.37 5.88
CA LYS A 116 5.75 12.80 6.25
C LYS A 116 4.62 13.47 5.49
N PHE A 117 3.84 14.25 6.23
CA PHE A 117 2.71 15.00 5.70
C PHE A 117 3.10 16.46 5.44
N HIS A 118 2.51 17.08 4.42
CA HIS A 118 2.76 18.47 4.04
C HIS A 118 2.14 19.48 5.01
N GLU A 119 0.95 19.15 5.53
CA GLU A 119 0.30 19.85 6.64
C GLU A 119 0.08 18.86 7.80
N ALA A 120 -0.23 19.35 9.00
CA ALA A 120 -0.57 18.49 10.13
C ALA A 120 -1.83 17.66 9.77
N PRO A 121 -1.74 16.32 9.61
CA PRO A 121 -2.91 15.53 9.25
C PRO A 121 -3.88 15.42 10.45
N PRO A 122 -5.16 15.06 10.21
CA PRO A 122 -6.03 14.56 11.28
C PRO A 122 -5.34 13.44 12.06
N GLU A 123 -5.43 13.46 13.39
CA GLU A 123 -4.76 12.47 14.26
C GLU A 123 -5.15 11.03 13.89
N SER A 124 -6.43 10.80 13.55
CA SER A 124 -6.93 9.49 13.15
C SER A 124 -6.30 8.98 11.84
N ILE A 125 -6.06 9.87 10.86
CA ILE A 125 -5.35 9.53 9.62
C ILE A 125 -3.89 9.21 9.92
N GLN A 126 -3.23 10.03 10.74
CA GLN A 126 -1.84 9.81 11.12
C GLN A 126 -1.66 8.43 11.76
N LYS A 127 -2.53 8.09 12.71
CA LYS A 127 -2.50 6.80 13.41
C LYS A 127 -2.73 5.63 12.47
N LEU A 128 -3.66 5.76 11.52
CA LEU A 128 -3.90 4.73 10.50
C LEU A 128 -2.65 4.47 9.66
N VAL A 129 -2.04 5.53 9.12
CA VAL A 129 -0.81 5.41 8.30
C VAL A 129 0.32 4.76 9.10
N GLN A 130 0.53 5.20 10.34
CA GLN A 130 1.55 4.63 11.22
C GLN A 130 1.32 3.14 11.51
N THR A 131 0.06 2.72 11.64
CA THR A 131 -0.31 1.32 11.89
C THR A 131 -0.06 0.45 10.67
N LEU A 132 -0.29 0.97 9.46
CA LEU A 132 -0.11 0.24 8.21
C LEU A 132 1.37 0.13 7.80
N GLU A 133 2.17 1.15 8.11
CA GLU A 133 3.52 1.34 7.57
C GLU A 133 4.44 0.12 7.75
N SER A 134 4.42 -0.54 8.90
CA SER A 134 5.28 -1.71 9.16
C SER A 134 4.96 -2.89 8.25
N GLY A 135 3.68 -3.13 7.95
CA GLY A 135 3.24 -4.15 7.01
C GLY A 135 3.66 -3.81 5.58
N PHE A 136 3.46 -2.55 5.18
CA PHE A 136 3.90 -2.07 3.86
C PHE A 136 5.41 -2.18 3.69
N GLN A 137 6.19 -1.83 4.71
CA GLN A 137 7.64 -1.95 4.69
C GLN A 137 8.09 -3.41 4.56
N ALA A 138 7.50 -4.32 5.34
CA ALA A 138 7.83 -5.74 5.27
C ALA A 138 7.53 -6.34 3.88
N ILE A 139 6.40 -5.96 3.25
CA ILE A 139 6.07 -6.42 1.90
C ILE A 139 6.94 -5.74 0.84
N ARG A 140 7.36 -4.48 1.03
CA ARG A 140 8.32 -3.82 0.14
C ARG A 140 9.63 -4.59 0.05
N GLU A 141 10.18 -4.97 1.20
CA GLU A 141 11.42 -5.74 1.30
C GLU A 141 11.25 -7.14 0.68
N GLU A 142 10.14 -7.81 0.97
CA GLU A 142 9.83 -9.13 0.39
C GLU A 142 9.70 -9.08 -1.15
N LEU A 143 9.16 -7.99 -1.70
CA LEU A 143 8.91 -7.84 -3.13
C LEU A 143 10.03 -7.13 -3.91
N GLU A 144 11.08 -6.64 -3.25
CA GLU A 144 12.20 -5.92 -3.88
C GLU A 144 12.85 -6.73 -5.01
N TYR A 145 12.90 -8.05 -4.88
CA TYR A 145 13.37 -8.97 -5.93
C TYR A 145 12.63 -8.80 -7.27
N TYR A 146 11.33 -8.49 -7.24
CA TYR A 146 10.54 -8.31 -8.46
C TYR A 146 10.74 -6.93 -9.12
N GLU A 147 11.24 -5.93 -8.39
CA GLU A 147 11.55 -4.62 -8.99
C GLU A 147 12.76 -4.74 -9.93
N THR A 148 13.81 -5.43 -9.47
CA THR A 148 15.10 -5.50 -10.17
C THR A 148 15.17 -6.64 -11.19
N ASP A 149 14.79 -7.86 -10.78
CA ASP A 149 15.08 -9.09 -11.53
C ASP A 149 13.96 -9.44 -12.53
N TYR A 150 12.70 -9.23 -12.16
CA TYR A 150 11.56 -9.46 -13.05
C TYR A 150 11.50 -8.40 -14.16
N ARG A 151 11.78 -7.14 -13.84
CA ARG A 151 11.89 -6.06 -14.83
C ARG A 151 12.95 -6.37 -15.90
N THR A 152 14.11 -6.87 -15.48
CA THR A 152 15.18 -7.27 -16.41
C THR A 152 14.73 -8.41 -17.34
N LYS A 153 14.03 -9.43 -16.79
CA LYS A 153 13.47 -10.53 -17.60
C LYS A 153 12.41 -10.06 -18.59
N MET A 154 11.54 -9.12 -18.20
CA MET A 154 10.53 -8.51 -19.07
C MET A 154 11.16 -7.74 -20.24
N ILE A 155 12.24 -6.99 -19.99
CA ILE A 155 12.94 -6.22 -21.03
C ILE A 155 13.65 -7.15 -22.04
N GLN A 156 14.19 -8.29 -21.58
CA GLN A 156 14.90 -9.25 -22.45
C GLN A 156 13.96 -10.19 -23.25
N SER A 157 12.68 -10.24 -22.90
CA SER A 157 11.67 -11.07 -23.56
C SER A 157 10.75 -10.30 -24.53
N GLN A 158 11.06 -9.01 -24.77
CA GLN A 158 10.54 -8.18 -25.85
C GLN A 158 11.49 -8.17 -27.04
#